data_AF-A0A2E2L4L3-F1
#
_entry.id   AF-A0A2E2L4L3-F1
#
_cell.length_a   1.000
_cell.length_b   1.000
_cell.length_c   1.000
_cell.angle_alpha   90.00
_cell.angle_beta   90.00
_cell.angle_gamma   90.00
#
_symmetry.space_group_name_H-M   'P 1'
#
loop_
_entity.id
_entity.type
_entity.pdbx_description
1 polymer ?
#
loop_
_entity_poly.entity_id
_entity_poly.type
_entity_poly.pdbx_seq_one_letter_code
_entity_poly.pdbx_strand_id
1 'polypeptide(L)'
;MRSLHQMLAAVRKLVVVTVNLDRLAESGSSNDRKVFASDEDFGEAEVYLTKYLAGEESAVPILKVHGSLDDFETCVVTDNVTLVGLSDNKRAALSHLIGTRENKFTWVYVGASMRDLDLLPFLQSSDFAAGVEECWVSPYLVETVSDFTEKRVAYWRDGDNPSIQDHLVTETADAFFESLAGKWSDPSGSA
;
A
#
# COMPACT_ATOMS: atom_id res chain seq x y z
N MET A 1 2.75 -12.59 9.46
CA MET A 1 2.16 -11.54 10.35
C MET A 1 3.10 -10.96 11.41
N ARG A 2 3.78 -11.75 12.24
CA ARG A 2 4.68 -11.25 13.31
C ARG A 2 5.78 -10.31 12.80
N SER A 3 6.34 -10.61 11.64
CA SER A 3 7.43 -9.85 11.03
C SER A 3 6.97 -8.48 10.49
N LEU A 4 5.73 -8.37 9.99
CA LEU A 4 5.13 -7.08 9.65
C LEU A 4 5.05 -6.18 10.90
N HIS A 5 4.64 -6.73 12.04
CA HIS A 5 4.59 -5.96 13.29
C HIS A 5 5.96 -5.49 13.77
N GLN A 6 7.02 -6.26 13.52
CA GLN A 6 8.39 -5.82 13.80
C GLN A 6 8.80 -4.63 12.92
N MET A 7 8.42 -4.64 11.64
CA MET A 7 8.70 -3.52 10.74
C MET A 7 7.95 -2.24 11.12
N LEU A 8 6.70 -2.36 11.60
CA LEU A 8 5.90 -1.23 12.06
C LEU A 8 6.54 -0.47 13.24
N ALA A 9 7.45 -1.11 13.99
CA ALA A 9 8.13 -0.51 15.14
C ALA A 9 9.50 0.12 14.79
N ALA A 10 9.91 0.13 13.52
CA ALA A 10 11.23 0.59 13.09
C ALA A 10 11.26 2.09 12.69
N VAL A 11 12.48 2.64 12.56
CA VAL A 11 12.72 4.06 12.23
C VAL A 11 12.32 4.43 10.79
N ARG A 12 12.30 3.45 9.88
CA ARG A 12 11.91 3.66 8.49
C ARG A 12 10.41 3.86 8.38
N LYS A 13 9.99 4.85 7.59
CA LYS A 13 8.58 5.17 7.38
C LYS A 13 7.90 4.05 6.59
N LEU A 14 6.76 3.62 7.11
CA LEU A 14 5.89 2.62 6.52
C LEU A 14 4.45 3.15 6.55
N VAL A 15 3.70 2.94 5.49
CA VAL A 15 2.26 3.17 5.42
C VAL A 15 1.63 1.87 4.96
N VAL A 16 0.57 1.42 5.64
CA VAL A 16 -0.16 0.22 5.25
C VAL A 16 -1.44 0.65 4.53
N VAL A 17 -1.63 0.16 3.32
CA VAL A 17 -2.88 0.33 2.55
C VAL A 17 -3.50 -1.05 2.37
N THR A 18 -4.77 -1.21 2.73
CA THR A 18 -5.46 -2.50 2.60
C THR A 18 -6.93 -2.34 2.25
N VAL A 19 -7.46 -3.34 1.56
CA VAL A 19 -8.90 -3.56 1.33
C VAL A 19 -9.48 -4.60 2.29
N ASN A 20 -8.63 -5.24 3.12
CA ASN A 20 -9.10 -6.23 4.08
C ASN A 20 -9.86 -5.54 5.23
N LEU A 21 -10.98 -6.14 5.61
CA LEU A 21 -11.82 -5.65 6.71
C LEU A 21 -11.34 -6.13 8.08
N ASP A 22 -10.53 -7.19 8.12
CA ASP A 22 -10.01 -7.79 9.35
C ASP A 22 -9.01 -6.88 10.10
N ARG A 23 -8.60 -7.32 11.30
CA ARG A 23 -7.70 -6.58 12.20
C ARG A 23 -6.27 -7.12 12.20
N LEU A 24 -5.89 -7.93 11.21
CA LEU A 24 -4.58 -8.57 11.21
C LEU A 24 -3.47 -7.51 11.13
N ALA A 25 -3.60 -6.53 10.24
CA ALA A 25 -2.66 -5.41 10.13
C ALA A 25 -2.61 -4.52 11.39
N GLU A 26 -3.68 -4.53 12.20
CA GLU A 26 -3.84 -3.72 13.41
C GLU A 26 -3.35 -4.45 14.68
N SER A 27 -3.27 -5.77 14.65
CA SER A 27 -2.93 -6.59 15.82
C SER A 27 -1.54 -6.26 16.39
N GLY A 28 -1.44 -5.86 17.65
CA GLY A 28 -0.19 -5.39 18.30
C GLY A 28 -0.45 -4.28 19.33
N SER A 29 0.59 -3.60 19.80
CA SER A 29 0.43 -2.45 20.69
C SER A 29 -0.29 -1.30 19.97
N SER A 30 -1.44 -0.87 20.49
CA SER A 30 -2.33 0.12 19.86
C SER A 30 -1.72 1.51 19.74
N ASN A 31 -0.72 1.85 20.56
CA ASN A 31 -0.12 3.19 20.59
C ASN A 31 0.80 3.49 19.40
N ASP A 32 1.14 2.48 18.62
CA ASP A 32 2.10 2.61 17.53
C ASP A 32 1.41 2.76 16.15
N ARG A 33 0.07 2.84 16.10
CA ARG A 33 -0.71 2.76 14.86
C ARG A 33 -1.89 3.72 14.86
N LYS A 34 -2.18 4.31 13.69
CA LYS A 34 -3.35 5.14 13.45
C LYS A 34 -4.15 4.54 12.30
N VAL A 35 -5.37 4.07 12.58
CA VAL A 35 -6.25 3.44 11.58
C VAL A 35 -7.19 4.48 11.00
N PHE A 36 -7.39 4.44 9.69
CA PHE A 36 -8.37 5.23 8.95
C PHE A 36 -9.25 4.26 8.16
N ALA A 37 -10.54 4.19 8.49
CA ALA A 37 -11.46 3.20 7.92
C ALA A 37 -12.76 3.82 7.39
N SER A 38 -13.20 4.95 7.94
CA SER A 38 -14.39 5.67 7.48
C SER A 38 -14.03 6.83 6.54
N ASP A 39 -14.99 7.30 5.74
CA ASP A 39 -14.75 8.48 4.89
C ASP A 39 -14.43 9.75 5.70
N GLU A 40 -14.98 9.84 6.92
CA GLU A 40 -14.68 10.89 7.89
C GLU A 40 -13.23 10.79 8.36
N ASP A 41 -12.73 9.58 8.70
CA ASP A 41 -11.32 9.37 9.05
C ASP A 41 -10.41 9.80 7.90
N PHE A 42 -10.78 9.44 6.66
CA PHE A 42 -10.02 9.82 5.48
C PHE A 42 -9.98 11.34 5.25
N GLY A 43 -10.96 12.09 5.75
CA GLY A 43 -10.93 13.56 5.78
C GLY A 43 -9.77 14.13 6.62
N GLU A 44 -9.28 13.38 7.62
CA GLU A 44 -8.11 13.75 8.43
C GLU A 44 -6.82 13.06 7.98
N ALA A 45 -6.92 11.98 7.19
CA ALA A 45 -5.78 11.16 6.79
C ALA A 45 -4.71 11.94 6.02
N GLU A 46 -5.12 12.86 5.14
CA GLU A 46 -4.20 13.71 4.38
C GLU A 46 -3.24 14.50 5.30
N VAL A 47 -3.80 15.20 6.30
CA VAL A 47 -3.01 16.01 7.24
C VAL A 47 -2.10 15.11 8.07
N TYR A 48 -2.61 13.96 8.50
CA TYR A 48 -1.82 13.01 9.28
C TYR A 48 -0.66 12.42 8.47
N LEU A 49 -0.89 12.00 7.22
CA LEU A 49 0.14 11.47 6.33
C LEU A 49 1.25 12.48 6.08
N THR A 50 0.89 13.75 5.85
CA THR A 50 1.87 14.84 5.68
C THR A 50 2.79 14.94 6.90
N LYS A 51 2.23 15.00 8.10
CA LYS A 51 2.99 15.08 9.35
C LYS A 51 3.80 13.81 9.63
N TYR A 52 3.23 12.63 9.35
CA TYR A 52 3.91 11.36 9.51
C TYR A 52 5.14 11.25 8.61
N LEU A 53 5.02 11.63 7.33
CA LEU A 53 6.13 11.63 6.38
C LEU A 53 7.20 12.69 6.75
N ALA A 54 6.79 13.82 7.34
CA ALA A 54 7.70 14.83 7.89
C ALA A 54 8.39 14.41 9.21
N GLY A 55 7.94 13.32 9.85
CA GLY A 55 8.49 12.84 11.12
C GLY A 55 7.85 13.43 12.38
N GLU A 56 6.79 14.22 12.23
CA GLU A 56 6.05 14.84 13.34
C GLU A 56 5.08 13.86 14.02
N GLU A 57 4.59 12.87 13.28
CA GLU A 57 3.80 11.76 13.81
C GLU A 57 4.63 10.46 13.79
N SER A 58 4.47 9.65 14.84
CA SER A 58 5.20 8.39 15.03
C SER A 58 4.33 7.15 14.79
N ALA A 59 3.01 7.25 15.00
CA ALA A 59 2.12 6.11 14.82
C ALA A 59 1.95 5.78 13.32
N VAL A 60 2.14 4.51 12.96
CA VAL A 60 2.08 4.06 11.56
C VAL A 60 0.65 4.16 11.04
N PRO A 61 0.41 4.87 9.93
CA PRO A 61 -0.90 4.95 9.32
C PRO A 61 -1.30 3.62 8.65
N ILE A 62 -2.53 3.19 8.91
CA ILE A 62 -3.20 2.05 8.28
C ILE A 62 -4.46 2.56 7.59
N LEU A 63 -4.43 2.61 6.26
CA LEU A 63 -5.54 3.04 5.41
C LEU A 63 -6.36 1.82 4.99
N LYS A 64 -7.54 1.64 5.60
CA LYS A 64 -8.49 0.58 5.26
C LYS A 64 -9.51 1.12 4.26
N VAL A 65 -9.22 0.95 2.98
CA VAL A 65 -9.98 1.56 1.88
C VAL A 65 -11.43 1.05 1.84
N HIS A 66 -11.67 -0.21 2.19
CA HIS A 66 -13.01 -0.82 2.19
C HIS A 66 -13.67 -0.85 3.57
N GLY A 67 -13.15 -0.11 4.56
CA GLY A 67 -13.73 -0.06 5.90
C GLY A 67 -13.16 -1.13 6.84
N SER A 68 -13.83 -1.31 7.98
CA SER A 68 -13.37 -2.20 9.06
C SER A 68 -14.51 -3.05 9.62
N LEU A 69 -14.23 -4.29 10.02
CA LEU A 69 -15.20 -5.13 10.75
C LEU A 69 -15.60 -4.55 12.12
N ASP A 70 -14.83 -3.61 12.67
CA ASP A 70 -15.19 -2.91 13.91
C ASP A 70 -16.28 -1.85 13.67
N ASP A 71 -16.49 -1.41 12.43
CA ASP A 71 -17.54 -0.47 12.03
C ASP A 71 -18.16 -0.88 10.68
N PHE A 72 -19.19 -1.71 10.76
CA PHE A 72 -19.85 -2.28 9.59
C PHE A 72 -20.45 -1.26 8.63
N GLU A 73 -20.76 -0.04 9.08
CA GLU A 73 -21.31 1.01 8.21
C GLU A 73 -20.27 1.55 7.23
N THR A 74 -18.98 1.36 7.53
CA THR A 74 -17.86 1.76 6.66
C THR A 74 -17.54 0.73 5.58
N CYS A 75 -18.11 -0.47 5.66
CA CYS A 75 -17.73 -1.62 4.84
C CYS A 75 -18.19 -1.48 3.38
N VAL A 76 -17.22 -1.48 2.46
CA VAL A 76 -17.44 -1.59 1.02
C VAL A 76 -17.29 -3.05 0.62
N VAL A 77 -18.40 -3.77 0.47
CA VAL A 77 -18.40 -5.24 0.31
C VAL A 77 -19.18 -5.76 -0.91
N THR A 78 -19.73 -4.88 -1.74
CA THR A 78 -20.50 -5.30 -2.92
C THR A 78 -19.97 -4.64 -4.19
N ASP A 79 -20.01 -5.37 -5.30
CA ASP A 79 -19.60 -4.89 -6.63
C ASP A 79 -20.32 -3.59 -7.02
N ASN A 80 -21.58 -3.43 -6.62
CA ASN A 80 -22.35 -2.21 -6.89
C ASN A 80 -21.78 -0.97 -6.19
N VAL A 81 -21.12 -1.13 -5.03
CA VAL A 81 -20.50 -0.02 -4.30
C VAL A 81 -19.08 0.23 -4.80
N THR A 82 -18.33 -0.79 -5.21
CA THR A 82 -17.00 -0.60 -5.82
C THR A 82 -17.08 0.05 -7.21
N LEU A 83 -18.19 -0.12 -7.94
CA LEU A 83 -18.41 0.59 -9.20
C LEU A 83 -18.54 2.12 -9.04
N VAL A 84 -18.85 2.62 -7.84
CA VAL A 84 -18.91 4.06 -7.55
C VAL A 84 -17.51 4.69 -7.55
N GLY A 85 -16.48 3.88 -7.32
CA GLY A 85 -15.10 4.34 -7.20
C GLY A 85 -14.78 4.91 -5.82
N LEU A 86 -13.54 5.37 -5.66
CA LEU A 86 -13.09 6.01 -4.43
C LEU A 86 -13.78 7.37 -4.21
N SER A 87 -14.11 7.66 -2.95
CA SER A 87 -14.45 9.02 -2.52
C SER A 87 -13.26 9.98 -2.70
N ASP A 88 -13.57 11.27 -2.70
CA ASP A 88 -12.54 12.32 -2.84
C ASP A 88 -11.54 12.28 -1.67
N ASN A 89 -12.00 12.02 -0.45
CA ASN A 89 -11.13 11.91 0.73
C ASN A 89 -10.16 10.73 0.60
N LYS A 90 -10.65 9.56 0.17
CA LYS A 90 -9.79 8.37 -0.06
C LYS A 90 -8.79 8.63 -1.18
N ARG A 91 -9.22 9.25 -2.27
CA ARG A 91 -8.35 9.61 -3.40
C ARG A 91 -7.27 10.60 -2.95
N ALA A 92 -7.64 11.65 -2.23
CA ALA A 92 -6.70 12.65 -1.72
C ALA A 92 -5.63 12.01 -0.81
N ALA A 93 -6.05 11.19 0.14
CA ALA A 93 -5.11 10.49 1.03
C ALA A 93 -4.16 9.55 0.27
N LEU A 94 -4.66 8.79 -0.71
CA LEU A 94 -3.80 7.91 -1.52
C LEU A 94 -2.86 8.70 -2.45
N SER A 95 -3.27 9.87 -2.94
CA SER A 95 -2.40 10.75 -3.74
C SER A 95 -1.19 11.26 -2.96
N HIS A 96 -1.26 11.38 -1.63
CA HIS A 96 -0.09 11.69 -0.78
C HIS A 96 0.95 10.58 -0.72
N LEU A 97 0.59 9.38 -1.17
CA LEU A 97 1.48 8.23 -1.27
C LEU A 97 2.08 8.06 -2.67
N ILE A 98 1.93 9.08 -3.53
CA ILE A 98 2.57 9.15 -4.84
C ILE A 98 3.77 10.09 -4.71
N GLY A 99 4.95 9.59 -5.05
CA GLY A 99 6.17 10.39 -5.09
C GLY A 99 6.24 11.29 -6.32
N THR A 100 7.40 11.90 -6.51
CA THR A 100 7.74 12.60 -7.75
C THR A 100 8.45 11.65 -8.71
N ARG A 101 8.69 12.07 -9.96
CA ARG A 101 9.47 11.25 -10.91
C ARG A 101 10.90 11.03 -10.42
N GLU A 102 11.46 12.02 -9.73
CA GLU A 102 12.83 12.04 -9.22
C GLU A 102 12.95 11.36 -7.85
N ASN A 103 11.87 11.35 -7.07
CA ASN A 103 11.80 10.74 -5.75
C ASN A 103 10.49 9.96 -5.61
N LYS A 104 10.50 8.75 -6.17
CA LYS A 104 9.35 7.84 -6.19
C LYS A 104 9.17 7.16 -4.83
N PHE A 105 7.92 6.84 -4.49
CA PHE A 105 7.65 5.98 -3.33
C PHE A 105 7.65 4.51 -3.75
N THR A 106 8.23 3.65 -2.93
CA THR A 106 8.18 2.21 -3.16
C THR A 106 6.85 1.64 -2.69
N TRP A 107 6.07 1.08 -3.61
CA TRP A 107 4.83 0.35 -3.35
C TRP A 107 5.09 -1.14 -3.42
N VAL A 108 4.90 -1.82 -2.29
CA VAL A 108 5.05 -3.28 -2.19
C VAL A 108 3.68 -3.93 -2.12
N TYR A 109 3.29 -4.60 -3.18
CA TYR A 109 2.03 -5.33 -3.30
C TYR A 109 2.20 -6.74 -2.74
N VAL A 110 1.48 -7.08 -1.67
CA VAL A 110 1.54 -8.40 -1.05
C VAL A 110 0.14 -9.02 -1.06
N GLY A 111 -0.01 -10.18 -1.70
CA GLY A 111 -1.31 -10.84 -1.83
C GLY A 111 -2.35 -10.07 -2.65
N ALA A 112 -1.90 -9.15 -3.51
CA ALA A 112 -2.76 -8.33 -4.36
C ALA A 112 -3.17 -9.10 -5.62
N SER A 113 -4.46 -9.01 -5.98
CA SER A 113 -5.00 -9.63 -7.21
C SER A 113 -5.53 -8.62 -8.23
N MET A 114 -5.57 -7.32 -7.90
CA MET A 114 -6.07 -6.25 -8.77
C MET A 114 -7.52 -6.45 -9.24
N ARG A 115 -8.38 -6.95 -8.36
CA ARG A 115 -9.82 -7.17 -8.63
C ARG A 115 -10.73 -6.05 -8.15
N ASP A 116 -10.22 -5.20 -7.27
CA ASP A 116 -10.96 -4.09 -6.68
C ASP A 116 -11.13 -2.96 -7.71
N LEU A 117 -12.27 -2.98 -8.41
CA LEU A 117 -12.55 -2.10 -9.55
C LEU A 117 -12.61 -0.61 -9.17
N ASP A 118 -12.91 -0.29 -7.92
CA ASP A 118 -12.91 1.08 -7.39
C ASP A 118 -11.51 1.68 -7.35
N LEU A 119 -10.49 0.85 -7.08
CA LEU A 119 -9.10 1.26 -6.99
C LEU A 119 -8.43 1.36 -8.36
N LEU A 120 -8.90 0.61 -9.37
CA LEU A 120 -8.28 0.56 -10.69
C LEU A 120 -8.12 1.93 -11.35
N PRO A 121 -9.11 2.86 -11.36
CA PRO A 121 -8.93 4.19 -11.94
C PRO A 121 -7.80 4.99 -11.30
N PHE A 122 -7.61 4.87 -9.98
CA PHE A 122 -6.52 5.53 -9.27
C PHE A 122 -5.19 4.87 -9.59
N LEU A 123 -5.10 3.55 -9.42
CA LEU A 123 -3.88 2.79 -9.64
C LEU A 123 -3.42 2.90 -11.10
N GLN A 124 -4.33 2.84 -12.09
CA GLN A 124 -3.99 2.96 -13.52
C GLN A 124 -3.72 4.39 -13.98
N SER A 125 -3.78 5.39 -13.09
CA SER A 125 -3.49 6.78 -13.45
C SER A 125 -2.02 6.99 -13.83
N SER A 126 -1.76 7.97 -14.69
CA SER A 126 -0.40 8.35 -15.11
C SER A 126 0.43 8.88 -13.95
N ASP A 127 -0.21 9.62 -13.03
CA ASP A 127 0.46 10.22 -11.88
C ASP A 127 0.98 9.14 -10.95
N PHE A 128 0.13 8.15 -10.65
CA PHE A 128 0.54 6.98 -9.87
C PHE A 128 1.69 6.25 -10.55
N ALA A 129 1.54 5.89 -11.83
CA ALA A 129 2.56 5.14 -12.56
C ALA A 129 3.92 5.88 -12.65
N ALA A 130 3.90 7.21 -12.70
CA ALA A 130 5.12 8.02 -12.75
C ALA A 130 5.79 8.24 -11.39
N GLY A 131 5.01 8.22 -10.30
CA GLY A 131 5.47 8.58 -8.95
C GLY A 131 5.77 7.39 -8.03
N VAL A 132 5.68 6.15 -8.52
CA VAL A 132 5.94 4.95 -7.70
C VAL A 132 6.95 4.00 -8.33
N GLU A 133 7.69 3.32 -7.46
CA GLU A 133 8.48 2.14 -7.79
C GLU A 133 7.69 0.92 -7.30
N GLU A 134 7.30 0.02 -8.20
CA GLU A 134 6.43 -1.11 -7.85
C GLU A 134 7.26 -2.36 -7.53
N CYS A 135 6.85 -3.10 -6.49
CA CYS A 135 7.39 -4.40 -6.13
C CYS A 135 6.22 -5.34 -5.82
N TRP A 136 6.19 -6.51 -6.45
CA TRP A 136 5.10 -7.45 -6.37
C TRP A 136 5.55 -8.72 -5.68
N VAL A 137 5.03 -8.99 -4.48
CA VAL A 137 5.30 -10.22 -3.74
C VAL A 137 4.23 -11.23 -4.09
N SER A 138 4.55 -12.11 -5.03
CA SER A 138 3.65 -13.19 -5.45
C SER A 138 4.44 -14.41 -5.93
N PRO A 139 4.23 -15.60 -5.35
CA PRO A 139 4.87 -16.83 -5.80
C PRO A 139 4.59 -17.19 -7.27
N TYR A 140 3.46 -16.72 -7.79
CA TYR A 140 3.05 -16.88 -9.18
C TYR A 140 2.30 -15.64 -9.66
N LEU A 141 2.51 -15.23 -10.91
CA LEU A 141 1.71 -14.18 -11.53
C LEU A 141 0.31 -14.71 -11.84
N VAL A 142 -0.70 -14.02 -11.34
CA VAL A 142 -2.11 -14.28 -11.68
C VAL A 142 -2.50 -13.41 -12.88
N GLU A 143 -3.41 -13.90 -13.71
CA GLU A 143 -3.85 -13.23 -14.95
C GLU A 143 -4.26 -11.77 -14.72
N THR A 144 -5.03 -11.50 -13.68
CA THR A 144 -5.50 -10.13 -13.36
C THR A 144 -4.36 -9.16 -13.00
N VAL A 145 -3.26 -9.66 -12.43
CA VAL A 145 -2.05 -8.85 -12.20
C VAL A 145 -1.30 -8.66 -13.52
N SER A 146 -1.17 -9.70 -14.34
CA SER A 146 -0.57 -9.58 -15.67
C SER A 146 -1.28 -8.52 -16.51
N ASP A 147 -2.61 -8.59 -16.62
CA ASP A 147 -3.45 -7.62 -17.36
C ASP A 147 -3.27 -6.18 -16.84
N PHE A 148 -3.19 -6.03 -15.52
CA PHE A 148 -2.93 -4.73 -14.90
C PHE A 148 -1.55 -4.19 -15.31
N THR A 149 -0.52 -5.04 -15.25
CA THR A 149 0.87 -4.66 -15.49
C THR A 149 1.20 -4.42 -16.96
N GLU A 150 0.42 -4.92 -17.91
CA GLU A 150 0.57 -4.56 -19.33
C GLU A 150 0.51 -3.04 -19.55
N LYS A 151 -0.35 -2.35 -18.80
CA LYS A 151 -0.47 -0.89 -18.83
C LYS A 151 0.70 -0.18 -18.13
N ARG A 152 1.50 -0.91 -17.34
CA ARG A 152 2.68 -0.39 -16.62
C ARG A 152 3.94 -0.42 -17.45
N VAL A 153 4.07 -1.35 -18.39
CA VAL A 153 5.28 -1.57 -19.18
C VAL A 153 5.82 -0.28 -19.81
N ALA A 154 4.95 0.63 -20.26
CA ALA A 154 5.38 1.91 -20.83
C ALA A 154 6.15 2.81 -19.84
N TYR A 155 5.84 2.72 -18.54
CA TYR A 155 6.49 3.51 -17.48
C TYR A 155 7.75 2.82 -16.94
N TRP A 156 7.82 1.50 -17.03
CA TRP A 156 8.99 0.70 -16.64
C TRP A 156 10.08 0.69 -17.69
N ARG A 157 9.70 0.72 -18.98
CA ARG A 157 10.61 0.60 -20.12
C ARG A 157 11.71 1.66 -20.15
N ASP A 158 11.43 2.83 -19.58
CA ASP A 158 12.38 3.94 -19.52
C ASP A 158 13.32 3.87 -18.30
N GLY A 159 13.21 2.82 -17.46
CA GLY A 159 14.04 2.57 -16.28
C GLY A 159 14.87 1.29 -16.36
N ASP A 160 15.55 0.96 -15.26
CA ASP A 160 16.46 -0.20 -15.17
C ASP A 160 15.74 -1.56 -15.11
N ASN A 161 14.44 -1.54 -14.79
CA ASN A 161 13.59 -2.73 -14.58
C ASN A 161 12.44 -2.72 -15.62
N PRO A 162 12.68 -3.12 -16.88
CA PRO A 162 11.72 -2.88 -17.96
C PRO A 162 10.53 -3.85 -17.99
N SER A 163 10.55 -4.91 -17.16
CA SER A 163 9.57 -5.98 -17.21
C SER A 163 8.99 -6.32 -15.84
N ILE A 164 7.79 -6.89 -15.80
CA ILE A 164 7.16 -7.34 -14.54
C ILE A 164 8.05 -8.32 -13.78
N GLN A 165 8.86 -9.12 -14.47
CA GLN A 165 9.78 -10.07 -13.85
C GLN A 165 10.83 -9.37 -12.97
N ASP A 166 11.25 -8.16 -13.33
CA ASP A 166 12.22 -7.36 -12.58
C ASP A 166 11.60 -6.75 -11.32
N HIS A 167 10.27 -6.63 -11.29
CA HIS A 167 9.48 -6.14 -10.17
C HIS A 167 8.87 -7.25 -9.31
N LEU A 168 9.10 -8.53 -9.65
CA LEU A 168 8.46 -9.67 -9.00
C LEU A 168 9.38 -10.34 -7.96
N VAL A 169 8.87 -10.45 -6.73
CA VAL A 169 9.42 -11.29 -5.66
C VAL A 169 8.59 -12.57 -5.58
N THR A 170 9.21 -13.70 -5.88
CA THR A 170 8.55 -15.01 -5.96
C THR A 170 8.46 -15.77 -4.63
N GLU A 171 8.82 -15.11 -3.53
CA GLU A 171 8.67 -15.64 -2.18
C GLU A 171 7.20 -15.61 -1.73
N THR A 172 6.88 -16.42 -0.72
CA THR A 172 5.60 -16.28 -0.02
C THR A 172 5.60 -15.01 0.83
N ALA A 173 4.42 -14.45 1.11
CA ALA A 173 4.30 -13.24 1.93
C ALA A 173 5.00 -13.36 3.29
N ASP A 174 4.85 -14.50 3.99
CA ASP A 174 5.50 -14.69 5.29
C ASP A 174 7.03 -14.73 5.17
N ALA A 175 7.58 -15.46 4.19
CA ALA A 175 9.02 -15.53 3.97
C ALA A 175 9.60 -14.15 3.60
N PHE A 176 8.89 -13.40 2.75
CA PHE A 176 9.25 -12.04 2.38
C PHE A 176 9.30 -11.12 3.61
N PHE A 177 8.25 -11.12 4.44
CA PHE A 177 8.21 -10.26 5.63
C PHE A 177 9.25 -10.66 6.67
N GLU A 178 9.56 -11.95 6.84
CA GLU A 178 10.65 -12.41 7.71
C GLU A 178 12.02 -11.90 7.24
N SER A 179 12.32 -12.03 5.95
CA SER A 179 13.55 -11.52 5.33
C SER A 179 13.64 -9.99 5.45
N LEU A 180 12.54 -9.30 5.17
CA LEU A 180 12.47 -7.85 5.21
C LEU A 180 12.65 -7.33 6.63
N ALA A 181 11.94 -7.88 7.62
CA ALA A 181 12.06 -7.44 9.02
C ALA A 181 13.48 -7.56 9.57
N GLY A 182 14.21 -8.60 9.18
CA GLY A 182 15.62 -8.78 9.54
C GLY A 182 16.52 -7.67 9.01
N LYS A 183 16.30 -7.21 7.77
CA LYS A 183 17.07 -6.10 7.15
C LYS A 183 16.56 -4.71 7.53
N TRP A 184 15.28 -4.60 7.86
CA TRP A 184 14.60 -3.33 8.18
C TRP A 184 15.04 -2.75 9.53
N SER A 185 15.41 -3.65 10.46
CA SER A 185 15.86 -3.31 11.81
C SER A 185 17.36 -3.01 11.90
N ASP A 186 18.11 -3.20 10.81
CA ASP A 186 19.55 -2.94 10.76
C ASP A 186 19.82 -1.58 10.10
N PRO A 187 20.16 -0.53 10.88
CA PRO A 187 20.50 0.78 10.33
C PRO A 187 21.82 0.77 9.56
N SER A 188 22.60 -0.32 9.60
CA SER A 188 23.89 -0.45 8.92
C SER A 188 23.83 -1.07 7.52
N GLY A 189 22.63 -1.44 7.04
CA GLY A 189 22.39 -1.84 5.65
C GLY A 189 22.39 -0.65 4.70
N SER A 190 23.56 -0.04 4.52
CA SER A 190 23.86 0.95 3.48
C SER A 190 23.76 0.31 2.08
N ALA A 191 23.14 1.05 1.16
CA ALA A 191 23.53 0.99 -0.25
C ALA A 191 25.01 1.37 -0.39
#